data_AF-A0A6G2QE11-F1
#
_entry.id   AF-A0A6G2QE11-F1
#
_cell.length_a   1.000
_cell.length_b   1.000
_cell.length_c   1.000
_cell.angle_alpha   90.00
_cell.angle_beta   90.00
_cell.angle_gamma   90.00
#
_symmetry.space_group_name_H-M   'P 1'
#
loop_
_entity.id
_entity.type
_entity.pdbx_description
1 polymer ?
#
loop_
_entity_poly.entity_id
_entity_poly.type
_entity_poly.pdbx_seq_one_letter_code
_entity_poly.pdbx_strand_id
1 'polypeptide(L)' 'MTATDQENLVDPVDPAAVRRHRMLFRAIEKRRHPKLRRSDITVTDEPAVKRATKAAALGNAMEWYDFGIYSYLAA' A
#
# COMPACT_ATOMS: atom_id res chain seq x y z
N MET A 1 26.26 -14.69 -18.42
CA MET A 1 26.16 -13.61 -17.41
C MET A 1 24.68 -13.46 -17.11
N THR A 2 24.28 -13.96 -15.94
CA THR A 2 22.94 -14.41 -15.57
C THR A 2 21.99 -13.24 -15.26
N ALA A 3 20.87 -13.17 -15.96
CA ALA A 3 19.74 -12.31 -15.62
C ALA A 3 18.54 -13.20 -15.27
N THR A 4 18.62 -13.85 -14.10
CA THR A 4 17.52 -14.64 -13.55
C THR A 4 17.42 -14.30 -12.08
N ASP A 5 16.91 -13.12 -11.71
CA ASP A 5 16.80 -12.82 -10.27
C ASP A 5 15.83 -11.70 -9.84
N GLN A 6 14.76 -11.40 -10.60
CA GLN A 6 13.82 -10.33 -10.22
C GLN A 6 12.34 -10.60 -10.54
N GLU A 7 11.84 -11.84 -10.36
CA GLU A 7 10.38 -12.10 -10.29
C GLU A 7 10.03 -13.04 -9.14
N ASN A 8 10.46 -12.70 -7.92
CA ASN A 8 10.06 -13.41 -6.71
C ASN A 8 9.39 -12.44 -5.73
N LEU A 9 8.36 -11.74 -6.21
CA LEU A 9 7.52 -10.88 -5.36
C LEU A 9 6.17 -11.57 -5.16
N VAL A 10 6.01 -12.10 -3.96
CA VAL A 10 4.84 -12.79 -3.40
C VAL A 10 4.79 -14.30 -3.70
N ASP A 11 5.45 -15.07 -2.85
CA ASP A 11 5.16 -16.50 -2.69
C ASP A 11 3.66 -16.67 -2.34
N PRO A 12 2.84 -17.32 -3.20
CA PRO A 12 1.53 -17.75 -2.78
C PRO A 12 1.71 -18.81 -1.69
N VAL A 13 1.16 -18.54 -0.51
CA VAL A 13 1.19 -19.46 0.63
C VAL A 13 0.77 -20.87 0.16
N ASP A 14 1.67 -21.86 0.30
CA ASP A 14 1.44 -23.23 -0.15
C ASP A 14 0.14 -23.81 0.47
N PRO A 15 -0.88 -24.17 -0.35
CA PRO A 15 -2.14 -24.70 0.14
C PRO A 15 -2.02 -26.05 0.87
N ALA A 16 -0.93 -26.80 0.67
CA ALA A 16 -0.62 -27.99 1.46
C ALA A 16 -0.18 -27.63 2.89
N ALA A 17 0.57 -26.52 3.06
CA ALA A 17 1.00 -26.04 4.37
C ALA A 17 -0.20 -25.55 5.21
N VAL A 18 -1.16 -24.84 4.60
CA VAL A 18 -2.38 -24.35 5.28
C VAL A 18 -3.20 -25.49 5.87
N ARG A 19 -3.31 -26.62 5.16
CA ARG A 19 -4.04 -27.81 5.63
C ARG A 19 -3.35 -28.50 6.80
N ARG A 20 -2.02 -28.65 6.74
CA ARG A 20 -1.22 -29.31 7.79
C ARG A 20 -1.17 -28.50 9.09
N HIS A 21 -1.07 -27.18 8.96
CA HIS A 21 -0.84 -26.29 10.10
C HIS A 21 -1.92 -25.24 10.26
N ARG A 22 -3.19 -25.63 10.07
CA ARG A 22 -4.36 -24.74 10.18
C ARG A 22 -4.39 -23.90 11.46
N MET A 23 -3.95 -24.45 12.60
CA MET A 23 -3.81 -23.72 13.87
C MET A 23 -2.78 -22.59 13.81
N LEU A 24 -1.61 -22.85 13.18
CA LEU A 24 -0.54 -21.87 13.03
C LEU A 24 -0.97 -20.73 12.10
N PHE A 25 -1.55 -21.05 10.94
CA PHE A 25 -2.06 -20.04 10.02
C PHE A 25 -3.15 -19.18 10.66
N ARG A 26 -4.08 -19.79 11.43
CA ARG A 26 -5.08 -19.05 12.19
C ARG A 26 -4.46 -18.14 13.26
N ALA A 27 -3.38 -18.58 13.91
CA ALA A 27 -2.67 -17.76 14.89
C ALA A 27 -1.91 -16.59 14.25
N ILE A 28 -1.28 -16.82 13.09
CA ILE A 28 -0.61 -15.78 12.29
C ILE A 28 -1.64 -14.74 11.84
N GLU A 29 -2.76 -15.18 11.26
CA GLU A 29 -3.83 -14.31 10.80
C GLU A 29 -4.43 -13.48 11.94
N LYS A 30 -4.66 -14.10 13.11
CA LYS A 30 -5.11 -13.39 14.32
C LYS A 30 -4.10 -12.35 14.82
N ARG A 31 -2.79 -12.57 14.62
CA ARG A 31 -1.75 -11.58 14.95
C ARG A 31 -1.64 -10.46 13.92
N ARG A 32 -1.88 -10.76 12.64
CA ARG A 32 -1.91 -9.76 11.55
C ARG A 32 -3.11 -8.82 11.67
N HIS A 33 -4.24 -9.32 12.17
CA HIS A 33 -5.45 -8.53 12.40
C HIS A 33 -5.81 -8.52 13.89
N PRO A 34 -5.06 -7.77 14.72
CA PRO A 34 -5.44 -7.57 16.12
C PRO A 34 -6.79 -6.85 16.19
N LYS A 35 -7.58 -7.15 17.22
CA LYS A 35 -8.84 -6.43 17.48
C LYS A 35 -8.49 -4.97 17.78
N LEU A 36 -8.80 -4.07 16.86
CA LEU A 36 -8.59 -2.63 17.01
C LEU A 36 -9.30 -2.15 18.28
N ARG A 37 -8.56 -1.57 19.23
CA ARG A 37 -9.15 -0.91 20.39
C ARG A 37 -9.47 0.53 20.02
N ARG A 38 -10.41 1.15 20.73
CA ARG A 38 -10.75 2.58 20.53
C ARG A 38 -9.55 3.52 20.74
N SER A 39 -8.56 3.12 21.54
CA SER A 39 -7.30 3.84 21.74
C SER A 39 -6.40 3.86 20.51
N ASP A 40 -6.57 2.90 19.60
CA ASP A 40 -5.68 2.71 18.45
C ASP A 40 -6.23 3.46 17.22
N ILE A 41 -7.43 4.02 17.33
CA ILE A 41 -8.13 4.75 16.27
C ILE A 41 -7.96 6.24 16.55
N THR A 42 -7.07 6.89 15.80
CA THR A 42 -6.97 8.36 15.82
C THR A 42 -8.10 8.92 14.95
N VAL A 43 -9.11 9.51 15.59
CA VAL A 43 -10.21 10.19 14.88
C VAL A 43 -9.74 11.59 14.51
N THR A 44 -9.34 11.76 13.26
CA THR A 44 -8.96 13.06 12.69
C THR A 44 -10.18 13.81 12.15
N ASP A 45 -10.11 15.13 12.22
CA ASP A 45 -11.13 16.04 11.72
C ASP A 45 -11.19 16.03 10.18
N GLU A 46 -12.39 15.87 9.63
CA GLU A 46 -12.62 15.69 8.20
C GLU A 46 -12.10 16.87 7.33
N PRO A 47 -12.38 18.14 7.66
CA PRO A 47 -11.84 19.24 6.87
C PRO A 47 -10.31 19.37 6.97
N ALA A 48 -9.69 18.98 8.09
CA ALA A 48 -8.23 18.96 8.21
C ALA A 48 -7.60 17.92 7.27
N VAL A 49 -8.13 16.70 7.24
CA VAL A 49 -7.66 15.64 6.33
C VAL A 49 -7.85 16.06 4.87
N LYS A 50 -9.03 16.59 4.52
CA LYS A 50 -9.30 17.06 3.15
C LYS A 50 -8.31 18.14 2.69
N ARG A 51 -7.93 19.06 3.57
CA ARG A 51 -6.93 20.10 3.27
C ARG A 51 -5.54 19.50 3.06
N ALA A 52 -5.11 18.62 3.96
CA ALA A 52 -3.81 17.94 3.86
C ALA A 52 -3.70 17.12 2.57
N THR A 53 -4.72 16.32 2.25
CA THR A 53 -4.75 15.51 1.02
C THR A 53 -4.76 16.39 -0.23
N LYS A 54 -5.53 17.48 -0.25
CA LYS A 54 -5.53 18.42 -1.37
C LYS A 54 -4.16 19.06 -1.56
N ALA A 55 -3.51 19.51 -0.49
CA ALA A 55 -2.17 20.08 -0.55
C ALA A 55 -1.14 19.07 -1.09
N ALA A 56 -1.19 17.82 -0.63
CA ALA A 56 -0.30 16.76 -1.10
C ALA A 56 -0.54 16.42 -2.58
N ALA A 57 -1.81 16.29 -2.99
CA ALA A 57 -2.17 16.02 -4.38
C ALA A 57 -1.74 17.17 -5.31
N LEU A 58 -1.86 18.42 -4.85
CA LEU A 58 -1.38 19.59 -5.59
C LEU A 58 0.14 19.63 -5.71
N GLY A 59 0.88 19.30 -4.64
CA GLY A 59 2.35 19.20 -4.70
C GLY A 59 2.79 18.16 -5.74
N ASN A 60 2.20 16.97 -5.68
CA ASN A 60 2.43 15.93 -6.68
C ASN A 60 2.03 16.40 -8.09
N ALA A 61 0.91 17.10 -8.25
CA ALA A 61 0.50 17.60 -9.57
C ALA A 61 1.43 18.70 -10.10
N MET A 62 1.96 19.59 -9.24
CA MET A 62 2.89 20.63 -9.64
C MET A 62 4.22 20.05 -10.14
N GLU A 63 4.73 18.99 -9.50
CA GLU A 63 5.92 18.28 -9.98
C GLU A 63 5.72 17.66 -11.38
N TRP A 64 4.49 17.28 -11.72
CA TRP A 64 4.15 16.63 -12.99
C TRP A 64 3.64 17.58 -14.08
N TYR A 65 3.31 18.83 -13.75
CA TYR A 65 2.67 19.77 -14.65
C TYR A 65 3.52 20.07 -15.90
N ASP A 66 4.82 20.33 -15.70
CA ASP A 66 5.74 20.67 -16.77
C ASP A 66 5.91 19.53 -17.77
N PHE A 67 5.92 18.26 -17.31
CA PHE A 67 5.94 17.09 -18.19
C PHE A 67 4.74 17.06 -19.13
N GLY A 68 3.56 17.44 -18.63
CA GLY A 68 2.35 17.56 -19.45
C GLY A 68 2.49 18.62 -20.53
N ILE A 69 2.99 19.81 -20.18
CA ILE A 69 3.19 20.91 -21.13
C ILE A 69 4.24 20.57 -22.19
N TYR A 70 5.38 19.99 -21.80
CA TYR A 70 6.40 19.58 -22.76
C TYR A 70 5.91 18.49 -23.73
N SER A 71 5.05 17.56 -23.28
CA SER A 71 4.45 16.55 -24.16
C SER A 71 3.51 17.16 -25.21
N TYR A 72 2.84 18.27 -24.88
CA TYR A 72 1.96 18.99 -25.80
C TYR A 72 2.73 19.85 -26.79
N LEU A 73 3.84 20.47 -26.36
CA LEU A 73 4.69 21.32 -27.21
C LEU A 73 5.61 20.51 -28.13
N ALA A 74 5.97 19.29 -27.74
CA ALA A 74 6.81 18.39 -28.54
C ALA A 74 6.00 17.57 -29.58
N ALA A 75 4.68 17.70 -29.57
CA ALA A 75 3.76 17.15 -30.57
C ALA A 75 3.50 18.18 -31.68
#